data_AF-A0A7J3WC94-F1
#
_entry.id   AF-A0A7J3WC94-F1
#
_cell.length_a   1.000
_cell.length_b   1.000
_cell.length_c   1.000
_cell.angle_alpha   90.00
_cell.angle_beta   90.00
_cell.angle_gamma   90.00
#
_symmetry.space_group_name_H-M   'P 1'
#
loop_
_entity.id
_entity.type
_entity.pdbx_description
1 polymer ?
#
loop_
_entity_poly.entity_id
_entity_poly.type
_entity_poly.pdbx_seq_one_letter_code
_entity_poly.pdbx_strand_id
1 'polypeptide(L)' 'MSVKIEVVSVEIPEGCNVVFGVSHFIKTVEDIYEAVVNTVPGAKFGLAFMEASGECLVRHEGTDPELRKHAAETMLKIGC' A
#
# COMPACT_ATOMS: atom_id res chain seq x y z
N MET A 1 -29.40 -2.29 1.29
CA MET A 1 -28.07 -1.71 1.55
C MET A 1 -28.07 -0.30 0.98
N SER A 2 -27.80 0.71 1.80
CA SER A 2 -27.55 2.08 1.31
C SER A 2 -26.05 2.26 1.09
N VAL A 3 -25.68 2.94 0.00
CA VAL A 3 -24.29 3.30 -0.26
C VAL A 3 -23.89 4.42 0.70
N LYS A 4 -22.75 4.27 1.38
CA LYS A 4 -22.11 5.32 2.18
C LYS A 4 -20.90 5.82 1.40
N ILE A 5 -20.73 7.14 1.31
CA ILE A 5 -19.54 7.78 0.75
C ILE A 5 -18.73 8.34 1.92
N GLU A 6 -17.43 8.08 1.92
CA GLU A 6 -16.49 8.56 2.93
C GLU A 6 -15.28 9.21 2.26
N VAL A 7 -14.81 10.31 2.83
CA VAL A 7 -13.61 11.01 2.35
C VAL A 7 -12.49 10.70 3.34
N VAL A 8 -11.47 9.98 2.87
CA VAL A 8 -10.29 9.64 3.66
C VAL A 8 -9.14 10.55 3.23
N SER A 9 -8.58 11.32 4.17
CA SER A 9 -7.41 12.14 3.92
C SER A 9 -6.15 11.27 3.88
N VAL A 10 -5.34 11.45 2.84
CA VAL A 10 -4.05 10.77 2.69
C VAL A 10 -2.95 11.81 2.83
N GLU A 11 -2.17 11.70 3.91
CA GLU A 11 -0.99 12.54 4.11
C GLU A 11 0.14 12.05 3.21
N ILE A 12 0.76 12.96 2.47
CA ILE A 12 1.90 12.65 1.60
C ILE A 12 3.11 13.39 2.19
N PRO A 13 4.11 12.67 2.74
CA PRO A 13 5.31 13.30 3.27
C PRO A 13 6.03 14.14 2.20
N GLU A 14 6.77 15.15 2.64
CA GLU A 14 7.52 16.01 1.72
C GLU A 14 8.50 15.18 0.87
N GLY A 15 8.54 15.46 -0.44
CA GLY A 15 9.38 14.74 -1.39
C GLY A 15 8.90 13.31 -1.74
N CYS A 16 7.74 12.89 -1.23
CA CYS A 16 7.14 11.59 -1.57
C CYS A 16 6.03 11.72 -2.62
N ASN A 17 5.77 10.62 -3.32
CA ASN A 17 4.63 10.43 -4.20
C ASN A 17 3.78 9.26 -3.69
N VAL A 18 2.49 9.27 -4.00
CA VAL A 18 1.57 8.17 -3.71
C VAL A 18 1.01 7.61 -5.01
N VAL A 19 0.89 6.29 -5.08
CA VAL A 19 0.25 5.57 -6.19
C VAL A 19 -0.79 4.62 -5.59
N PHE A 20 -2.03 4.72 -6.06
CA PHE A 20 -3.11 3.80 -5.69
C PHE A 20 -3.46 2.91 -6.88
N GLY A 21 -3.81 1.67 -6.57
CA GLY A 21 -4.22 0.68 -7.56
C GLY A 21 -5.12 -0.38 -6.92
N VAL A 22 -5.74 -1.18 -7.77
CA VAL A 22 -6.53 -2.35 -7.39
C VAL A 22 -5.85 -3.57 -7.98
N SER A 23 -5.63 -4.58 -7.14
CA SER A 23 -5.05 -5.86 -7.57
C SER A 23 -5.80 -7.01 -6.90
N HIS A 24 -5.35 -8.22 -7.14
CA HIS A 24 -5.84 -9.43 -6.52
C HIS A 24 -4.68 -10.39 -6.26
N PHE A 25 -4.91 -11.35 -5.36
CA PHE A 25 -3.95 -12.38 -4.96
C PHE A 25 -2.75 -11.86 -4.15
N ILE A 26 -2.36 -12.64 -3.13
CA ILE A 26 -1.38 -12.26 -2.11
C ILE A 26 0.01 -11.96 -2.69
N LYS A 27 0.35 -12.57 -3.82
CA LYS A 27 1.63 -12.34 -4.52
C LYS A 27 1.80 -10.89 -5.01
N THR A 28 0.72 -10.10 -5.09
CA THR A 28 0.77 -8.66 -5.41
C THR A 28 1.84 -7.91 -4.61
N VAL A 29 1.97 -8.21 -3.31
CA VAL A 29 2.93 -7.49 -2.46
C VAL A 29 4.38 -7.77 -2.87
N GLU A 30 4.70 -9.01 -3.24
CA GLU A 30 6.03 -9.43 -3.69
C GLU A 30 6.31 -8.93 -5.11
N ASP A 31 5.37 -9.09 -6.02
CA ASP A 31 5.56 -8.71 -7.43
C ASP A 31 5.77 -7.21 -7.60
N ILE A 32 5.03 -6.38 -6.86
CA ILE A 32 5.24 -4.92 -6.90
C ILE A 32 6.54 -4.54 -6.19
N TYR A 33 6.88 -5.20 -5.07
CA TYR A 33 8.17 -4.96 -4.42
C TYR A 33 9.34 -5.22 -5.39
N GLU A 34 9.33 -6.36 -6.08
CA GLU A 34 10.33 -6.71 -7.08
C GLU A 34 10.34 -5.73 -8.26
N ALA A 35 9.17 -5.33 -8.75
CA ALA A 35 9.06 -4.35 -9.84
C ALA A 35 9.72 -3.02 -9.48
N VAL A 36 9.53 -2.53 -8.26
CA VAL A 36 10.12 -1.25 -7.82
C VAL A 36 11.64 -1.38 -7.61
N VAL A 37 12.08 -2.39 -6.85
CA VAL A 37 13.51 -2.59 -6.54
C VAL A 37 14.35 -2.83 -7.79
N ASN A 38 13.82 -3.55 -8.77
CA ASN A 38 14.52 -3.84 -10.02
C ASN A 38 14.47 -2.69 -11.04
N THR A 39 13.64 -1.66 -10.83
CA THR A 39 13.54 -0.50 -11.74
C THR A 39 14.48 0.64 -11.32
N VAL A 40 14.56 0.96 -10.04
CA VAL A 40 15.39 2.07 -9.53
C VAL A 40 16.31 1.57 -8.41
N PRO A 41 17.64 1.50 -8.65
CA PRO A 41 18.60 1.11 -7.61
C PRO A 41 18.50 2.02 -6.39
N GLY A 42 18.35 1.42 -5.21
CA GLY A 42 18.28 2.16 -3.94
C GLY A 42 16.95 2.90 -3.70
N ALA A 43 15.90 2.59 -4.47
CA ALA A 43 14.56 3.15 -4.26
C ALA A 43 14.12 3.02 -2.80
N LYS A 44 13.61 4.12 -2.23
CA LYS A 44 12.95 4.18 -0.92
C LYS A 44 11.45 4.20 -1.13
N PHE A 45 10.76 3.16 -0.68
CA PHE A 45 9.32 3.06 -0.82
C PHE A 45 8.71 2.19 0.28
N GLY A 46 7.43 2.41 0.50
CA GLY A 46 6.54 1.53 1.26
C GLY A 46 5.37 1.12 0.39
N LEU A 47 4.96 -0.13 0.54
CA LEU A 47 3.85 -0.75 -0.18
C LEU A 47 2.93 -1.43 0.82
N ALA A 48 1.62 -1.29 0.62
CA ALA A 48 0.62 -2.02 1.36
C ALA A 48 -0.49 -2.52 0.42
N PHE A 49 -0.96 -3.73 0.66
CA PHE A 49 -1.98 -4.44 -0.09
C PHE A 49 -3.01 -5.01 0.90
N MET A 50 -4.29 -4.69 0.69
CA MET A 50 -5.38 -5.25 1.48
C MET A 50 -5.79 -6.61 0.93
N GLU A 51 -5.55 -7.66 1.71
CA GLU A 51 -6.04 -9.00 1.38
C GLU A 51 -7.56 -9.03 1.53
N ALA A 52 -8.29 -9.18 0.41
CA ALA A 52 -9.75 -9.07 0.41
C ALA A 52 -10.49 -10.34 0.91
N SER A 53 -9.76 -11.38 1.32
CA SER A 53 -10.33 -12.66 1.75
C SER A 53 -9.41 -13.35 2.76
N GLY A 54 -9.85 -14.48 3.33
CA GLY A 54 -9.02 -15.24 4.26
C GLY A 54 -8.83 -14.50 5.59
N GLU A 55 -7.58 -14.26 5.97
CA GLU A 55 -7.26 -13.55 7.22
C GLU A 55 -7.54 -12.04 7.14
N CYS A 56 -7.76 -11.51 5.92
CA CYS A 56 -8.02 -10.10 5.66
C CYS A 56 -6.95 -9.15 6.24
N LEU A 57 -5.69 -9.53 6.10
CA LEU A 57 -4.56 -8.76 6.62
C LEU A 57 -4.12 -7.68 5.63
N VAL A 58 -3.60 -6.58 6.17
CA VAL A 58 -2.80 -5.64 5.38
C VAL A 58 -1.43 -6.25 5.20
N ARG A 59 -1.13 -6.72 3.99
CA ARG A 59 0.19 -7.22 3.61
C ARG A 59 1.04 -6.02 3.20
N HIS A 60 2.21 -5.84 3.78
CA HIS A 60 3.01 -4.64 3.53
C HIS A 60 4.50 -4.96 3.43
N GLU A 61 5.18 -4.35 2.47
CA GLU A 61 6.62 -4.49 2.23
C GLU A 61 7.24 -3.16 1.81
N GLY A 62 8.56 -3.11 1.74
CA GLY A 62 9.28 -1.91 1.29
C GLY A 62 10.69 -1.82 1.83
N THR A 63 11.46 -0.92 1.24
CA THR A 63 12.87 -0.67 1.57
C THR A 63 13.06 0.45 2.58
N ASP A 64 11.99 1.19 2.89
CA ASP A 64 11.97 2.24 3.89
C ASP A 64 10.94 1.89 5.00
N PRO A 65 11.37 1.69 6.26
CA PRO A 65 10.48 1.30 7.34
C PRO A 65 9.37 2.34 7.65
N GLU A 66 9.67 3.63 7.51
CA GLU A 66 8.68 4.69 7.79
C GLU A 66 7.63 4.74 6.70
N LEU A 67 8.04 4.68 5.43
CA LEU A 67 7.11 4.62 4.32
C LEU A 67 6.28 3.33 4.34
N ARG A 68 6.88 2.18 4.72
CA ARG A 68 6.15 0.90 4.85
C ARG A 68 5.05 0.99 5.90
N LYS A 69 5.36 1.56 7.07
CA LYS A 69 4.38 1.81 8.14
C LYS A 69 3.28 2.76 7.67
N HIS A 70 3.67 3.86 7.03
CA HIS A 70 2.73 4.86 6.49
C HIS A 70 1.76 4.27 5.48
N ALA A 71 2.24 3.43 4.56
CA ALA A 71 1.41 2.73 3.59
C ALA A 71 0.40 1.79 4.28
N ALA A 72 0.84 1.02 5.28
CA ALA A 72 -0.02 0.09 6.01
C ALA A 72 -1.13 0.82 6.80
N GLU A 73 -0.77 1.88 7.52
CA GLU A 73 -1.72 2.71 8.27
C GLU A 73 -2.71 3.44 7.36
N THR A 74 -2.25 3.91 6.20
CA THR A 74 -3.11 4.54 5.18
C THR A 74 -4.12 3.54 4.64
N MET A 75 -3.70 2.31 4.31
CA MET A 75 -4.62 1.27 3.84
C MET A 75 -5.62 0.85 4.92
N LEU A 76 -5.22 0.77 6.19
CA LEU A 76 -6.15 0.51 7.30
C LEU A 76 -7.24 1.60 7.42
N LYS A 77 -6.90 2.87 7.16
CA LYS A 77 -7.88 3.97 7.15
C LYS A 77 -8.83 3.89 5.96
N ILE A 78 -8.36 3.40 4.81
CA ILE A 78 -9.17 3.25 3.59
C ILE A 78 -10.12 2.05 3.71
N GLY A 79 -9.66 0.91 4.23
CA GLY A 79 -10.50 -0.25 4.56
C GLY A 79 -11.31 -0.85 3.40
N CYS A 80 -10.71 -0.97 2.21
CA CYS A 80 -11.32 -1.44 0.96
C CYS A 80 -10.60 -2.64 0.36
#